data_AF-A0A7T5RSN6-F1
#
_entry.id   AF-A0A7T5RSN6-F1
#
_cell.length_a   1.000
_cell.length_b   1.000
_cell.length_c   1.000
_cell.angle_alpha   90.00
_cell.angle_beta   90.00
_cell.angle_gamma   90.00
#
_symmetry.space_group_name_H-M   'P 1'
#
loop_
_entity.id
_entity.type
_entity.pdbx_description
1 polymer ?
#
loop_
_entity_poly.entity_id
_entity_poly.type
_entity_poly.pdbx_seq_one_letter_code
_entity_poly.pdbx_strand_id
1 'polypeptide(L)' 'MEMRRFGKPTTVIEGIKMSEKDMHELSSKMKRALATGGTVKDGIMILQGDHRESAAKMLMQNGFSEGSIEVI' A
#
# COMPACT_ATOMS: atom_id res chain seq x y z
N MET A 1 8.09 -5.77 -14.84
CA MET A 1 6.78 -5.08 -14.81
C MET A 1 5.69 -6.10 -15.04
N GLU A 2 5.00 -6.56 -13.98
CA GLU A 2 3.79 -7.38 -14.15
C GLU A 2 2.62 -6.48 -14.58
N MET A 3 2.39 -6.43 -15.89
CA MET A 3 1.20 -5.81 -16.47
C MET A 3 -0.01 -6.74 -16.27
N ARG A 4 -0.84 -6.49 -15.26
CA ARG A 4 -2.22 -6.99 -15.26
C ARG A 4 -3.11 -5.98 -15.95
N ARG A 5 -3.53 -6.33 -17.17
CA ARG A 5 -4.68 -5.85 -17.97
C ARG A 5 -5.19 -4.43 -17.62
N PHE A 6 -5.03 -3.50 -18.57
CA PHE A 6 -5.65 -2.16 -18.67
C PHE A 6 -4.87 -0.91 -18.26
N GLY A 7 -3.53 -0.95 -18.11
CA GLY A 7 -2.72 0.28 -18.08
C GLY A 7 -3.09 1.29 -16.98
N LYS A 8 -3.87 0.87 -15.98
CA LYS A 8 -4.23 1.70 -14.84
C LYS A 8 -3.05 1.67 -13.85
N PRO A 9 -2.69 2.80 -13.25
CA PRO A 9 -1.66 2.81 -12.23
C PRO A 9 -2.05 1.93 -11.06
N THR A 10 -1.07 1.32 -10.42
CA THR A 10 -1.23 0.50 -9.21
C THR A 10 -0.10 0.87 -8.26
N THR A 11 -0.44 1.02 -6.99
CA THR A 11 0.53 1.30 -5.94
C THR A 11 0.89 -0.01 -5.26
N VAL A 12 2.17 -0.35 -5.24
CA VAL A 12 2.69 -1.54 -4.58
C VAL A 12 3.44 -1.09 -3.34
N ILE A 13 3.16 -1.73 -2.21
CA ILE A 13 3.75 -1.43 -0.91
C ILE A 13 4.30 -2.73 -0.35
N GLU A 14 5.62 -2.80 -0.23
CA GLU A 14 6.37 -3.97 0.23
C GLU A 14 7.43 -3.57 1.27
N GLY A 15 8.10 -4.55 1.87
CA GLY A 15 9.18 -4.29 2.83
C GLY A 15 8.74 -3.81 4.21
N ILE A 16 7.43 -3.83 4.49
CA ILE A 16 6.91 -3.43 5.81
C ILE A 16 7.19 -4.55 6.82
N LYS A 17 7.99 -4.25 7.85
CA LYS A 17 8.22 -5.13 8.99
C LYS A 17 7.04 -5.09 9.96
N MET A 18 5.96 -5.79 9.63
CA MET A 18 4.80 -5.98 10.50
C MET A 18 4.25 -7.40 10.38
N SER A 19 3.38 -7.80 11.31
CA SER A 19 2.70 -9.09 11.22
C SER A 19 1.68 -9.09 10.07
N GLU A 20 1.37 -10.26 9.52
CA GLU A 20 0.34 -10.38 8.46
C GLU A 20 -1.01 -9.79 8.89
N LYS A 21 -1.36 -9.93 10.17
CA LYS A 21 -2.56 -9.32 10.77
C LYS A 21 -2.57 -7.80 10.62
N ASP A 22 -1.47 -7.15 11.00
CA ASP A 22 -1.32 -5.69 10.91
C ASP A 22 -1.37 -5.23 9.45
N MET A 23 -0.79 -6.02 8.55
CA MET A 23 -0.80 -5.71 7.12
C MET A 23 -2.20 -5.81 6.53
N HIS A 24 -2.98 -6.81 6.94
CA HIS A 24 -4.39 -6.92 6.58
C HIS A 24 -5.21 -5.75 7.13
N GLU A 25 -5.02 -5.36 8.39
CA GLU A 25 -5.70 -4.20 8.98
C GLU A 25 -5.33 -2.88 8.29
N LEU A 26 -4.03 -2.66 8.05
CA LEU A 26 -3.54 -1.48 7.34
C LEU A 26 -4.09 -1.43 5.92
N SER A 27 -4.11 -2.57 5.21
CA SER A 27 -4.70 -2.64 3.86
C SER A 27 -6.18 -2.27 3.88
N SER A 28 -6.91 -2.71 4.90
CA SER A 28 -8.34 -2.43 5.04
C SER A 28 -8.58 -0.95 5.32
N LYS A 29 -7.76 -0.33 6.18
CA LYS A 29 -7.76 1.12 6.41
C LYS A 29 -7.43 1.91 5.16
N MET A 30 -6.38 1.53 4.43
CA MET A 30 -5.96 2.19 3.18
C MET A 30 -7.03 2.10 2.10
N LYS A 31 -7.61 0.90 1.88
CA LYS A 31 -8.71 0.70 0.93
C LYS A 31 -9.93 1.57 1.25
N ARG A 32 -10.29 1.68 2.54
CA ARG A 32 -11.40 2.54 2.99
C ARG A 32 -11.10 4.03 2.78
N ALA A 33 -9.89 4.48 3.11
CA ALA A 33 -9.51 5.88 3.00
C ALA A 33 -9.35 6.34 1.54
N LEU A 34 -8.79 5.49 0.69
CA LEU A 34 -8.54 5.78 -0.72
C LEU A 34 -9.72 5.39 -1.63
N ALA A 35 -10.79 4.83 -1.05
CA ALA A 35 -11.93 4.27 -1.77
C ALA A 35 -11.52 3.36 -2.94
N THR A 36 -10.42 2.61 -2.75
CA THR A 36 -9.80 1.79 -3.79
C THR A 36 -9.82 0.31 -3.47
N GLY A 37 -9.77 -0.50 -4.52
CA GLY A 37 -9.55 -1.93 -4.42
C GLY A 37 -8.09 -2.25 -4.17
N GLY A 38 -7.83 -3.38 -3.52
CA GLY A 38 -6.48 -3.85 -3.29
C GLY A 38 -6.41 -5.20 -2.61
N THR A 39 -5.26 -5.85 -2.72
CA THR A 39 -5.02 -7.18 -2.15
C THR A 39 -3.70 -7.17 -1.39
N VAL A 40 -3.63 -7.99 -0.34
CA VAL A 40 -2.37 -8.30 0.34
C VAL A 40 -2.02 -9.71 -0.09
N LYS A 41 -0.81 -9.89 -0.62
CA LYS A 41 -0.32 -11.17 -1.11
C LYS A 41 1.16 -11.29 -0.78
N ASP A 42 1.56 -12.39 -0.14
CA ASP A 42 2.96 -12.69 0.17
C ASP A 42 3.69 -11.57 0.93
N GLY A 43 2.99 -10.89 1.86
CA GLY A 43 3.56 -9.74 2.58
C GLY A 43 3.71 -8.47 1.75
N ILE A 44 3.03 -8.39 0.61
CA ILE A 44 3.00 -7.22 -0.28
C ILE A 44 1.57 -6.73 -0.39
N MET A 45 1.37 -5.44 -0.17
CA MET A 45 0.08 -4.78 -0.36
C MET A 45 0.02 -4.11 -1.72
N ILE A 46 -1.00 -4.44 -2.50
CA ILE A 46 -1.21 -3.92 -3.85
C ILE A 46 -2.53 -3.16 -3.85
N LEU A 47 -2.49 -1.88 -4.18
CA LEU A 47 -3.64 -0.98 -4.29
C LEU A 47 -3.83 -0.55 -5.73
N GLN A 48 -5.07 -0.53 -6.21
CA GLN A 48 -5.42 0.00 -7.52
C GLN A 48 -5.36 1.54 -7.49
N GLY A 49 -4.86 2.16 -8.55
CA GLY A 49 -4.66 3.62 -8.62
C GLY A 49 -3.24 4.08 -8.28
N ASP A 50 -2.93 5.32 -8.66
CA ASP A 50 -1.74 6.02 -8.19
C ASP A 50 -2.09 6.74 -6.88
N HIS A 51 -1.67 6.14 -5.78
CA HIS A 51 -1.89 6.64 -4.43
C HIS A 51 -0.59 6.67 -3.65
N ARG A 52 0.55 6.79 -4.33
CA ARG A 52 1.88 6.74 -3.70
C ARG A 52 2.04 7.76 -2.58
N GLU A 53 1.66 9.01 -2.84
CA GLU A 53 1.72 10.09 -1.84
C GLU A 53 0.77 9.85 -0.66
N SER A 54 -0.48 9.47 -0.94
CA SER A 54 -1.48 9.20 0.10
C SER A 54 -1.12 7.97 0.93
N ALA A 55 -0.54 6.94 0.30
CA ALA A 55 -0.07 5.74 0.97
C ALA A 55 1.11 6.07 1.89
N ALA A 56 2.09 6.86 1.42
CA ALA A 56 3.19 7.34 2.25
C ALA A 56 2.67 8.15 3.45
N LYS A 57 1.73 9.07 3.24
CA LYS A 57 1.07 9.81 4.34
C LYS A 57 0.36 8.89 5.34
N MET A 58 -0.38 7.91 4.85
CA MET A 58 -1.07 6.96 5.73
C MET A 58 -0.08 6.09 6.52
N LEU A 59 1.02 5.67 5.89
CA LEU A 59 2.10 4.96 6.60
C LEU A 59 2.67 5.86 7.71
N MET A 60 2.98 7.12 7.41
CA MET A 60 3.45 8.07 8.43
C MET A 60 2.46 8.23 9.59
N GLN A 61 1.16 8.33 9.30
CA GLN A 61 0.11 8.40 10.33
C GLN A 61 -0.03 7.13 11.16
N ASN A 62 0.34 5.96 10.61
CA ASN A 62 0.33 4.69 11.33
C ASN A 62 1.65 4.42 12.08
N GLY A 63 2.55 5.42 12.17
CA GLY A 63 3.78 5.34 12.97
C GLY A 63 5.02 4.92 12.20
N PHE A 64 4.97 4.84 10.87
CA PHE A 64 6.17 4.63 10.05
C PHE A 64 6.95 5.94 9.91
N SER A 65 8.27 5.88 10.05
CA SER A 65 9.12 7.06 9.84
C SER A 65 9.24 7.37 8.35
N GLU A 66 9.20 8.66 7.99
CA GLU A 66 9.35 9.12 6.61
C GLU A 66 10.66 8.60 5.98
N GLY A 67 11.76 8.57 6.74
CA GLY A 67 13.04 8.03 6.28
C GLY A 67 13.08 6.53 6.02
N SER A 68 12.04 5.78 6.41
CA SER A 68 11.89 4.35 6.11
C SER A 68 10.97 4.08 4.92
N ILE A 69 10.37 5.12 4.33
CA ILE A 69 9.42 5.02 3.22
C ILE A 69 10.11 5.53 1.96
N GLU A 70 10.37 4.63 1.02
CA GLU A 70 10.87 5.00 -0.31
C GLU A 70 9.72 4.91 -1.32
N VAL A 71 9.47 6.01 -2.02
CA VAL A 71 8.44 6.08 -3.07
C VAL A 71 9.14 6.10 -4.43
N ILE A 72 8.90 5.07 -5.23
CA ILE A 72 9.44 4.90 -6.59
C ILE A 72 8.40 5.12 -7.69
#